data_AF-A0A7X7JBC6-F1
#
_entry.id   AF-A0A7X7JBC6-F1
#
_cell.length_a   1.000
_cell.length_b   1.000
_cell.length_c   1.000
_cell.angle_alpha   90.00
_cell.angle_beta   90.00
_cell.angle_gamma   90.00
#
_symmetry.space_group_name_H-M   'P 1'
#
loop_
_entity.id
_entity.type
_entity.pdbx_description
1 polymer ?
#
loop_
_entity_poly.entity_id
_entity_poly.type
_entity_poly.pdbx_seq_one_letter_code
_entity_poly.pdbx_strand_id
1 'polypeptide(L)'
;MSQHPEDPARQAAETARHAAALAAKNERLADALRQARDQIVELQKRLEELGRPPATFATFLAARPDGTAEVISQGRKMHVQVAPTVELEALRPGQEVKLNEAMALVEAGRYESVGEIVTVKELIGPDRALVIGRADEERVVRLAGPLLDQPLRVGDALTVETRSGFVFERVPRSEVEELILEEVPDISYHDIGGLGPQIEQIRDAVELPFAHPELFREHGLRPPKGVLLYGPPGCGKTLIAKAVARSLAEMRGTGPDGSPAKSFFLNVKGPELLNKYVGETERHIRLIFARAREKAAAGHPVVVFFDEMESLFRTRGTGISSDVETTIVPQLLSEIDGVERLDNVIVIGASNREDMIDPAILRPGRLDVKIKIERPDAEAAREIFGKYLTPDLPLHADDLAEHGGDPRATVEAMITRAVERMYAETEENEFLEVTYASGDKEVLYFKDFSSGAMIQNIVDRAKKTAIKELLATGQKGIRVEHLLGACVEEFKENEDLPNTTNPDDWAR
;
A
#
# COMPACT_ATOMS: atom_id res chain seq x y z
N MET A 1 -17.16 1.92 -107.50
CA MET A 1 -16.01 1.31 -108.19
C MET A 1 -14.77 2.07 -107.71
N SER A 2 -13.79 1.51 -107.01
CA SER A 2 -13.45 0.11 -106.81
C SER A 2 -12.61 0.01 -105.53
N GLN A 3 -13.00 -0.88 -104.63
CA GLN A 3 -12.07 -1.42 -103.63
C GLN A 3 -10.99 -2.18 -104.40
N HIS A 4 -9.73 -1.75 -104.28
CA HIS A 4 -8.60 -2.60 -104.64
C HIS A 4 -8.18 -3.37 -103.39
N PRO A 5 -8.02 -4.70 -103.48
CA PRO A 5 -7.65 -5.52 -102.33
C PRO A 5 -6.21 -5.15 -101.94
N GLU A 6 -6.00 -4.76 -100.69
CA GLU A 6 -4.66 -4.68 -100.14
C GLU A 6 -4.00 -6.05 -100.28
N ASP A 7 -2.85 -6.08 -100.94
CA ASP A 7 -2.09 -7.29 -101.21
C ASP A 7 -1.69 -7.96 -99.87
N PRO A 8 -2.24 -9.14 -99.52
CA PRO A 8 -2.00 -9.78 -98.24
C PRO A 8 -0.51 -10.09 -98.01
N ALA A 9 0.30 -10.18 -99.08
CA ALA A 9 1.74 -10.35 -98.99
C ALA A 9 2.46 -9.10 -98.45
N ARG A 10 1.98 -7.88 -98.80
CA ARG A 10 2.53 -6.62 -98.28
C ARG A 10 2.17 -6.41 -96.82
N GLN A 11 0.92 -6.69 -96.46
CA GLN A 11 0.44 -6.56 -95.08
C GLN A 11 1.16 -7.57 -94.16
N ALA A 12 1.35 -8.82 -94.62
CA ALA A 12 2.14 -9.83 -93.92
C ALA A 12 3.61 -9.39 -93.70
N ALA A 13 4.25 -8.79 -94.73
CA ALA A 13 5.62 -8.30 -94.64
C ALA A 13 5.78 -7.10 -93.68
N GLU A 14 4.80 -6.20 -93.63
CA GLU A 14 4.76 -5.10 -92.65
C GLU A 14 4.54 -5.62 -91.23
N THR A 15 3.60 -6.55 -91.01
CA THR A 15 3.43 -7.18 -89.69
C THR A 15 4.67 -7.96 -89.24
N ALA A 16 5.37 -8.64 -90.15
CA ALA A 16 6.61 -9.35 -89.83
C ALA A 16 7.74 -8.38 -89.43
N ARG A 17 7.86 -7.24 -90.11
CA ARG A 17 8.79 -6.16 -89.72
C ARG A 17 8.42 -5.55 -88.37
N HIS A 18 7.13 -5.32 -88.13
CA HIS A 18 6.67 -4.76 -86.86
C HIS A 18 6.88 -5.74 -85.70
N ALA A 19 6.63 -7.04 -85.93
CA ALA A 19 6.90 -8.11 -84.97
C ALA A 19 8.41 -8.24 -84.66
N ALA A 20 9.27 -8.13 -85.67
CA ALA A 20 10.72 -8.13 -85.48
C ALA A 20 11.20 -6.90 -84.70
N ALA A 21 10.64 -5.71 -84.97
CA ALA A 21 10.93 -4.50 -84.22
C ALA A 21 10.46 -4.59 -82.75
N LEU A 22 9.29 -5.17 -82.51
CA LEU A 22 8.77 -5.43 -81.16
C LEU A 22 9.61 -6.49 -80.43
N ALA A 23 10.04 -7.55 -81.10
CA ALA A 23 10.93 -8.55 -80.52
C ALA A 23 12.28 -7.95 -80.10
N ALA A 24 12.89 -7.13 -80.97
CA ALA A 24 14.12 -6.41 -80.63
C ALA A 24 13.93 -5.40 -79.49
N LYS A 25 12.75 -4.76 -79.41
CA LYS A 25 12.42 -3.87 -78.28
C LYS A 25 12.24 -4.65 -76.99
N ASN A 26 11.57 -5.80 -77.03
CA ASN A 26 11.39 -6.68 -75.87
C ASN A 26 12.72 -7.23 -75.37
N GLU A 27 13.63 -7.59 -76.26
CA GLU A 27 14.98 -8.07 -75.90
C GLU A 27 15.77 -6.98 -75.16
N ARG A 28 15.76 -5.74 -75.66
CA ARG A 28 16.38 -4.59 -74.97
C ARG A 28 15.76 -4.32 -73.61
N LEU A 29 14.43 -4.42 -73.49
CA LEU A 29 13.74 -4.26 -72.20
C LEU A 29 14.09 -5.38 -71.22
N ALA A 30 14.20 -6.62 -71.70
CA ALA A 30 14.60 -7.76 -70.88
C ALA A 30 16.05 -7.61 -70.38
N ASP A 31 16.96 -7.13 -71.22
CA ASP A 31 18.35 -6.86 -70.82
C ASP A 31 18.44 -5.71 -69.82
N ALA A 32 17.67 -4.63 -70.02
CA ALA A 32 17.60 -3.53 -69.07
C ALA A 32 17.04 -3.97 -67.71
N LEU A 33 16.01 -4.84 -67.70
CA LEU A 33 15.46 -5.41 -66.46
C LEU A 33 16.45 -6.32 -65.75
N ARG A 34 17.23 -7.13 -66.49
CA ARG A 34 18.30 -7.95 -65.89
C ARG A 34 19.37 -7.07 -65.26
N GLN A 35 19.83 -6.02 -65.96
CA GLN A 35 20.82 -5.08 -65.42
C GLN A 35 20.31 -4.36 -64.16
N ALA A 36 19.06 -3.90 -64.16
CA ALA A 36 18.45 -3.27 -62.99
C ALA A 36 18.34 -4.26 -61.82
N ARG A 37 17.94 -5.51 -62.07
CA ARG A 37 17.90 -6.56 -61.04
C ARG A 37 19.30 -6.83 -60.47
N ASP A 38 20.31 -6.95 -61.31
CA ASP A 38 21.67 -7.26 -60.86
C ASP A 38 22.27 -6.09 -60.05
N GLN A 39 21.93 -4.84 -60.39
CA GLN A 39 22.26 -3.66 -59.56
C GLN A 39 21.56 -3.68 -58.19
N ILE A 40 20.29 -4.08 -58.13
CA ILE A 40 19.56 -4.22 -56.86
C ILE A 40 20.22 -5.28 -55.97
N VAL A 41 20.60 -6.42 -56.54
CA VAL A 41 21.28 -7.51 -55.80
C VAL A 41 22.63 -7.04 -55.25
N GLU A 42 23.41 -6.32 -56.05
CA GLU A 42 24.69 -5.75 -55.60
C GLU A 42 24.50 -4.71 -54.48
N LEU A 43 23.48 -3.85 -54.60
CA LEU A 43 23.15 -2.87 -53.54
C LEU A 43 22.70 -3.56 -52.25
N GLN A 44 21.88 -4.62 -52.35
CA GLN A 44 21.47 -5.44 -51.20
C GLN A 44 22.68 -6.07 -50.49
N LYS A 45 23.62 -6.64 -51.25
CA LYS A 45 24.82 -7.26 -50.70
C LYS A 45 25.71 -6.26 -49.94
N ARG A 46 25.87 -5.05 -50.46
CA ARG A 46 26.61 -3.98 -49.76
C ARG A 46 25.91 -3.53 -48.47
N LEU A 47 24.58 -3.51 -48.48
CA LEU A 47 23.77 -3.22 -47.29
C LEU A 47 23.95 -4.29 -46.21
N GLU A 48 24.00 -5.57 -46.59
CA GLU A 48 24.27 -6.68 -45.66
C GLU A 48 25.70 -6.65 -45.09
N GLU A 49 26.70 -6.27 -45.90
CA GLU A 49 28.09 -6.14 -45.45
C GLU A 49 28.26 -5.05 -44.37
N LEU A 50 27.50 -3.97 -44.46
CA LEU A 50 27.46 -2.89 -43.45
C LEU A 50 26.84 -3.31 -42.11
N GLY A 51 26.15 -4.45 -42.04
CA GLY A 51 25.53 -4.97 -40.81
C GLY A 51 26.37 -6.00 -40.05
N ARG A 52 27.57 -6.35 -40.54
CA ARG A 52 28.41 -7.40 -39.94
C ARG A 52 29.12 -6.92 -38.67
N PRO A 53 29.34 -7.79 -37.67
CA PRO A 53 30.17 -7.47 -36.50
C PRO A 53 31.63 -7.16 -36.88
N PRO A 54 32.35 -6.32 -36.13
CA PRO A 54 31.96 -5.72 -34.84
C PRO A 54 31.04 -4.51 -34.98
N ALA A 55 30.06 -4.41 -34.07
CA ALA A 55 29.15 -3.28 -34.02
C ALA A 55 29.24 -2.58 -32.66
N THR A 56 29.00 -1.27 -32.66
CA THR A 56 29.05 -0.45 -31.45
C THR A 56 27.64 -0.19 -30.96
N PHE A 57 27.35 -0.46 -29.69
CA PHE A 57 26.08 -0.10 -29.08
C PHE A 57 26.08 1.36 -28.62
N ALA A 58 24.92 2.00 -28.73
CA ALA A 58 24.67 3.38 -28.33
C ALA A 58 23.24 3.53 -27.80
N THR A 59 22.97 4.59 -27.05
CA THR A 59 21.63 4.92 -26.54
C THR A 59 20.99 5.98 -27.43
N PHE A 60 19.79 5.71 -27.95
CA PHE A 60 19.05 6.68 -28.77
C PHE A 60 18.54 7.86 -27.93
N LEU A 61 18.75 9.09 -28.42
CA LEU A 61 18.24 10.32 -27.80
C LEU A 61 16.96 10.81 -28.47
N ALA A 62 17.05 11.11 -29.76
CA ALA A 62 15.96 11.72 -30.52
C ALA A 62 16.16 11.54 -32.03
N ALA A 63 15.05 11.44 -32.75
CA ALA A 63 15.01 11.56 -34.20
C ALA A 63 15.06 13.04 -34.59
N ARG A 64 15.70 13.34 -35.72
CA ARG A 64 15.74 14.68 -36.30
C ARG A 64 14.88 14.79 -37.55
N PRO A 65 14.38 16.00 -37.89
CA PRO A 65 13.54 16.21 -39.08
C PRO A 65 14.24 15.91 -40.42
N ASP A 66 15.58 15.86 -40.42
CA ASP A 66 16.41 15.57 -41.60
C ASP A 66 16.62 14.06 -41.85
N GLY A 67 15.92 13.19 -41.09
CA GLY A 67 16.02 11.73 -41.24
C GLY A 67 17.23 11.11 -40.53
N THR A 68 17.93 11.88 -39.69
CA THR A 68 19.06 11.41 -38.90
C THR A 68 18.67 11.20 -37.43
N ALA A 69 19.58 10.61 -36.64
CA ALA A 69 19.37 10.36 -35.22
C ALA A 69 20.48 10.97 -34.35
N GLU A 70 20.10 11.45 -33.17
CA GLU A 70 21.04 11.75 -32.08
C GLU A 70 21.16 10.52 -31.18
N VAL A 71 22.39 10.10 -30.91
CA VAL A 71 22.69 8.93 -30.05
C VAL A 71 23.80 9.28 -29.05
N ILE A 72 23.88 8.55 -27.95
CA ILE A 72 25.01 8.59 -27.02
C ILE A 72 25.80 7.29 -27.18
N SER A 73 27.07 7.40 -27.59
CA SER A 73 27.99 6.26 -27.57
C SER A 73 29.16 6.59 -26.65
N GLN A 74 29.45 5.68 -25.71
CA GLN A 74 30.55 5.83 -24.73
C GLN A 74 30.54 7.19 -23.99
N GLY A 75 29.34 7.71 -23.66
CA GLY A 75 29.16 8.99 -22.97
C GLY A 75 29.31 10.24 -23.85
N ARG A 76 29.51 10.09 -25.16
CA ARG A 76 29.58 11.20 -26.12
C ARG A 76 28.32 11.26 -26.96
N LYS A 77 27.76 12.47 -27.09
CA LYS A 77 26.65 12.72 -28.02
C LYS A 77 27.19 12.70 -29.46
N MET A 78 26.52 11.95 -30.31
CA MET A 78 26.84 11.80 -31.71
C MET A 78 25.59 12.01 -32.55
N HIS A 79 25.79 12.60 -33.72
CA HIS A 79 24.78 12.75 -34.74
C HIS A 79 25.10 11.73 -35.85
N VAL A 80 24.20 10.78 -36.08
CA VAL A 80 24.43 9.60 -36.92
C VAL A 80 23.38 9.49 -38.02
N GLN A 81 23.80 8.92 -39.16
CA GLN A 81 22.90 8.55 -40.24
C GLN A 81 22.07 7.33 -39.83
N VAL A 82 20.83 7.26 -40.30
CA VAL A 82 19.92 6.14 -40.03
C VAL A 82 19.81 5.29 -41.29
N ALA A 83 20.07 3.99 -41.17
CA ALA A 83 19.92 3.07 -42.28
C ALA A 83 18.45 2.98 -42.69
N PRO A 84 18.12 2.87 -43.99
CA PRO A 84 16.73 2.76 -44.46
C PRO A 84 15.97 1.55 -43.92
N THR A 85 16.69 0.55 -43.38
CA THR A 85 16.13 -0.64 -42.75
C THR A 85 15.57 -0.38 -41.35
N VAL A 86 15.87 0.77 -40.76
CA VAL A 86 15.40 1.14 -39.42
C VAL A 86 14.24 2.11 -39.51
N GLU A 87 13.13 1.75 -38.89
CA GLU A 87 11.96 2.62 -38.75
C GLU A 87 12.22 3.69 -37.67
N LEU A 88 12.70 4.87 -38.11
CA LEU A 88 13.07 5.97 -37.22
C LEU A 88 11.90 6.46 -36.33
N GLU A 89 10.67 6.38 -36.81
CA GLU A 89 9.47 6.78 -36.07
C GLU A 89 9.10 5.83 -34.93
N ALA A 90 9.53 4.57 -35.00
CA ALA A 90 9.30 3.57 -33.96
C ALA A 90 10.31 3.67 -32.80
N LEU A 91 11.44 4.36 -33.02
CA LEU A 91 12.49 4.53 -32.01
C LEU A 91 12.04 5.45 -30.89
N ARG A 92 12.33 5.04 -29.67
CA ARG A 92 11.97 5.79 -28.46
C ARG A 92 13.23 6.17 -27.65
N PRO A 93 13.23 7.32 -26.95
CA PRO A 93 14.37 7.75 -26.14
C PRO A 93 14.83 6.67 -25.16
N GLY A 94 16.15 6.55 -24.98
CA GLY A 94 16.74 5.55 -24.07
C GLY A 94 16.83 4.14 -24.65
N GLN A 95 16.33 3.89 -25.86
CA GLN A 95 16.45 2.57 -26.49
C GLN A 95 17.89 2.31 -26.93
N GLU A 96 18.39 1.10 -26.71
CA GLU A 96 19.69 0.69 -27.25
C GLU A 96 19.59 0.61 -28.78
N VAL A 97 20.61 1.11 -29.47
CA VAL A 97 20.73 1.04 -30.92
C VAL A 97 22.12 0.59 -31.31
N LYS A 98 22.22 -0.08 -32.45
CA LYS A 98 23.46 -0.63 -32.98
C LYS A 98 23.97 0.26 -34.09
N LEU A 99 25.24 0.64 -33.97
CA LEU A 99 25.99 1.39 -34.96
C LEU A 99 26.97 0.46 -35.68
N ASN A 100 27.04 0.60 -37.00
CA ASN A 100 28.07 -0.07 -37.79
C ASN A 100 29.42 0.66 -37.73
N GLU A 101 30.42 0.15 -38.45
CA GLU A 101 31.76 0.77 -38.53
C GLU A 101 31.76 2.20 -39.06
N ALA A 102 30.76 2.57 -39.87
CA ALA A 102 30.58 3.93 -40.39
C ALA A 102 29.84 4.85 -39.42
N MET A 103 29.56 4.41 -38.19
CA MET A 103 28.75 5.11 -37.19
C MET A 103 27.34 5.47 -37.71
N ALA A 104 26.75 4.58 -38.52
CA ALA A 104 25.36 4.66 -38.93
C ALA A 104 24.50 3.69 -38.10
N LEU A 105 23.29 4.12 -37.74
CA LEU A 105 22.32 3.35 -36.99
C LEU A 105 21.70 2.29 -37.90
N VAL A 106 21.95 1.02 -37.60
CA VAL A 106 21.54 -0.13 -38.45
C VAL A 106 20.45 -0.99 -37.83
N GLU A 107 20.32 -0.98 -36.50
CA GLU A 107 19.41 -1.87 -35.78
C GLU A 107 18.93 -1.23 -34.47
N ALA A 108 17.67 -1.46 -34.12
CA ALA A 108 17.07 -1.07 -32.84
C ALA A 108 17.08 -2.25 -31.87
N GLY A 109 17.57 -2.03 -30.66
CA GLY A 109 17.70 -3.01 -29.60
C GLY A 109 16.63 -2.88 -28.52
N ARG A 110 16.93 -3.45 -27.35
CA ARG A 110 16.07 -3.38 -26.15
C ARG A 110 16.49 -2.21 -25.25
N TYR A 111 15.81 -2.05 -24.13
CA TYR A 111 16.27 -1.15 -23.07
C TYR A 111 17.24 -1.88 -22.15
N GLU A 112 18.17 -1.13 -21.57
CA GLU A 112 19.06 -1.66 -20.55
C GLU A 112 18.26 -2.04 -19.30
N SER A 113 18.51 -3.23 -18.76
CA SER A 113 17.83 -3.75 -17.56
C SER A 113 18.73 -3.78 -16.34
N VAL A 114 20.02 -3.42 -16.48
CA VAL A 114 21.00 -3.43 -15.40
C VAL A 114 21.58 -2.04 -15.20
N GLY A 115 21.61 -1.57 -13.96
CA GLY A 115 22.14 -0.26 -13.64
C GLY A 115 22.20 0.02 -12.14
N GLU A 116 22.47 1.27 -11.80
CA GLU A 116 22.40 1.75 -10.42
C GLU A 116 20.95 2.05 -10.05
N ILE A 117 20.57 1.81 -8.80
CA ILE A 117 19.24 2.16 -8.30
C ILE A 117 19.26 3.57 -7.74
N VAL A 118 18.36 4.41 -8.25
CA VAL A 118 18.13 5.77 -7.78
C VAL A 118 16.68 5.94 -7.35
N THR A 119 16.40 6.93 -6.50
CA THR A 119 15.03 7.23 -6.03
C THR A 119 14.54 8.53 -6.63
N VAL A 120 13.32 8.57 -7.16
CA VAL A 120 12.71 9.81 -7.66
C VAL A 120 12.48 10.79 -6.53
N LYS A 121 13.10 11.97 -6.61
CA LYS A 121 12.86 13.09 -5.69
C LYS A 121 11.79 14.03 -6.22
N GLU A 122 11.82 14.31 -7.52
CA GLU A 122 10.88 15.23 -8.18
C GLU A 122 10.78 14.90 -9.67
N LEU A 123 9.61 15.10 -10.26
CA LEU A 123 9.41 14.97 -11.71
C LEU A 123 9.53 16.34 -12.37
N ILE A 124 10.39 16.45 -13.38
CA ILE A 124 10.67 17.71 -14.09
C ILE A 124 10.07 17.63 -15.49
N GLY A 125 8.80 18.01 -15.60
CA GLY A 125 8.06 17.89 -16.87
C GLY A 125 7.79 16.43 -17.25
N PRO A 126 7.53 16.14 -18.55
CA PRO A 126 7.11 14.82 -19.00
C PRO A 126 8.26 13.83 -19.22
N ASP A 127 9.50 14.30 -19.39
CA ASP A 127 10.61 13.50 -19.91
C ASP A 127 11.84 13.44 -19.00
N ARG A 128 11.81 14.12 -17.84
CA ARG A 128 12.94 14.19 -16.91
C ARG A 128 12.50 14.04 -15.45
N ALA A 129 13.43 13.58 -14.63
CA ALA A 129 13.26 13.48 -13.19
C ALA A 129 14.52 13.93 -12.45
N LEU A 130 14.35 14.53 -11.29
CA LEU A 130 15.39 14.69 -10.28
C LEU A 130 15.43 13.42 -9.45
N VAL A 131 16.59 12.77 -9.39
CA VAL A 131 16.79 11.52 -8.66
C VAL A 131 17.90 11.67 -7.63
N ILE A 132 17.80 10.89 -6.57
CA ILE A 132 18.81 10.76 -5.52
C ILE A 132 19.48 9.40 -5.67
N GLY A 133 20.81 9.40 -5.83
CA GLY A 133 21.66 8.22 -5.91
C GLY A 133 22.26 7.81 -4.56
N ARG A 134 23.29 6.97 -4.59
CA ARG A 134 23.99 6.55 -3.37
C ARG A 134 24.73 7.74 -2.75
N ALA A 135 24.60 7.92 -1.42
CA ALA A 135 25.17 9.03 -0.65
C ALA A 135 24.56 10.42 -0.95
N ASP A 136 23.24 10.45 -1.16
CA ASP A 136 22.45 11.68 -1.32
C ASP A 136 22.87 12.56 -2.52
N GLU A 137 23.52 11.98 -3.53
CA GLU A 137 23.86 12.71 -4.75
C GLU A 137 22.60 13.00 -5.58
N GLU A 138 22.36 14.27 -5.89
CA GLU A 138 21.24 14.69 -6.71
C GLU A 138 21.65 14.82 -8.18
N ARG A 139 20.89 14.19 -9.06
CA ARG A 139 21.13 14.22 -10.50
C ARG A 139 19.82 14.36 -11.28
N VAL A 140 19.88 15.08 -12.39
CA VAL A 140 18.78 15.14 -13.35
C VAL A 140 18.98 14.05 -14.39
N VAL A 141 17.98 13.20 -14.57
CA VAL A 141 17.97 12.07 -15.51
C VAL A 141 16.84 12.21 -16.53
N ARG A 142 16.97 11.53 -17.67
CA ARG A 142 15.94 11.43 -18.71
C ARG A 142 15.17 10.12 -18.57
N LEU A 143 13.86 10.17 -18.80
CA LEU A 143 13.01 8.98 -18.81
C LEU A 143 13.15 8.26 -20.15
N ALA A 144 13.42 6.96 -20.12
CA ALA A 144 13.36 6.12 -21.31
C ALA A 144 11.91 5.86 -21.74
N GLY A 145 11.72 5.47 -23.00
CA GLY A 145 10.42 5.19 -23.61
C GLY A 145 9.42 4.41 -22.75
N PRO A 146 9.78 3.31 -22.06
CA PRO A 146 8.85 2.52 -21.26
C PRO A 146 8.30 3.26 -20.04
N LEU A 147 9.06 4.23 -19.53
CA LEU A 147 8.68 5.03 -18.37
C LEU A 147 7.81 6.24 -18.73
N LEU A 148 7.84 6.68 -20.00
CA LEU A 148 6.98 7.77 -20.47
C LEU A 148 5.50 7.36 -20.49
N ASP A 149 5.22 6.07 -20.68
CA ASP A 149 3.85 5.52 -20.68
C ASP A 149 3.39 5.10 -19.28
N GLN A 150 4.28 5.12 -18.28
CA GLN A 150 3.99 4.69 -16.91
C GLN A 150 3.92 5.90 -15.96
N PRO A 151 2.94 5.93 -15.03
CA PRO A 151 2.88 6.99 -14.04
C PRO A 151 4.00 6.80 -13.01
N LEU A 152 5.11 7.52 -13.18
CA LEU A 152 6.17 7.62 -12.18
C LEU A 152 5.77 8.54 -11.03
N ARG A 153 6.33 8.28 -9.84
CA ARG A 153 6.03 9.00 -8.61
C ARG A 153 7.28 9.30 -7.81
N VAL A 154 7.18 10.32 -6.97
CA VAL A 154 8.19 10.60 -5.94
C VAL A 154 8.31 9.40 -5.02
N GLY A 155 9.54 8.93 -4.79
CA GLY A 155 9.84 7.73 -4.01
C GLY A 155 9.99 6.45 -4.82
N ASP A 156 9.61 6.43 -6.11
CA ASP A 156 9.83 5.26 -6.97
C ASP A 156 11.33 4.98 -7.14
N ALA A 157 11.69 3.71 -7.09
CA ALA A 157 13.04 3.26 -7.40
C ALA A 157 13.18 3.03 -8.90
N LEU A 158 14.20 3.60 -9.51
CA LEU A 158 14.48 3.52 -10.94
C LEU A 158 15.88 2.95 -11.18
N THR A 159 16.03 2.21 -12.28
CA THR A 159 17.34 1.76 -12.77
C THR A 159 17.93 2.84 -13.67
N VAL A 160 19.05 3.44 -13.27
CA VAL A 160 19.79 4.46 -14.03
C VAL A 160 21.07 3.89 -14.64
N GLU A 161 21.40 4.33 -15.84
CA GLU A 161 22.75 4.24 -16.39
C GLU A 161 23.38 5.65 -16.41
N THR A 162 24.36 5.86 -15.54
CA THR A 162 24.94 7.18 -15.27
C THR A 162 25.62 7.80 -16.51
N ARG A 163 26.12 6.98 -17.45
CA ARG A 163 26.82 7.47 -18.65
C ARG A 163 25.88 8.06 -19.70
N SER A 164 24.72 7.44 -19.91
CA SER A 164 23.69 7.94 -20.84
C SER A 164 22.79 8.97 -20.16
N GLY A 165 22.69 8.90 -18.82
CA GLY A 165 21.82 9.75 -18.02
C GLY A 165 20.35 9.37 -18.18
N PHE A 166 20.07 8.14 -18.60
CA PHE A 166 18.71 7.59 -18.73
C PHE A 166 18.35 6.71 -17.53
N VAL A 167 17.07 6.73 -17.20
CA VAL A 167 16.40 5.73 -16.36
C VAL A 167 15.50 4.86 -17.22
N PHE A 168 15.58 3.53 -17.07
CA PHE A 168 14.99 2.57 -18.01
C PHE A 168 13.76 1.86 -17.48
N GLU A 169 13.80 1.44 -16.22
CA GLU A 169 12.70 0.71 -15.58
C GLU A 169 12.47 1.20 -14.16
N ARG A 170 11.23 1.03 -13.71
CA ARG A 170 10.83 1.17 -12.31
C ARG A 170 11.02 -0.18 -11.63
N VAL A 171 11.86 -0.23 -10.61
CA VAL A 171 12.12 -1.43 -9.83
C VAL A 171 11.15 -1.47 -8.65
N PRO A 172 10.26 -2.48 -8.56
CA PRO A 172 9.42 -2.65 -7.38
C PRO A 172 10.31 -3.01 -6.18
N ARG A 173 10.20 -2.24 -5.09
CA ARG A 173 10.87 -2.56 -3.82
C ARG A 173 9.87 -3.24 -2.90
N SER A 174 10.09 -4.53 -2.63
CA SER A 174 9.22 -5.33 -1.76
C SER A 174 9.06 -4.72 -0.37
N GLU A 175 10.13 -4.18 0.22
CA GLU A 175 10.11 -3.56 1.55
C GLU A 175 9.07 -2.43 1.69
N VAL A 176 8.84 -1.68 0.61
CA VAL A 176 7.94 -0.51 0.60
C VAL A 176 6.49 -0.92 0.33
N GLU A 177 6.28 -2.03 -0.39
CA GLU A 177 4.96 -2.64 -0.57
C GLU A 177 4.51 -3.39 0.70
N GLU A 178 5.44 -4.03 1.42
CA GLU A 178 5.17 -4.77 2.66
C GLU A 178 4.80 -3.85 3.84
N LEU A 179 5.39 -2.66 3.93
CA LEU A 179 5.10 -1.67 4.99
C LEU A 179 3.69 -1.07 4.91
N ILE A 180 2.98 -1.28 3.79
CA ILE A 180 1.62 -0.78 3.58
C ILE A 180 0.76 -2.00 3.27
N LEU A 181 0.36 -2.69 4.32
CA LEU A 181 -0.65 -3.73 4.24
C LEU A 181 -1.98 -3.07 3.85
N GLU A 182 -2.33 -3.19 2.56
CA GLU A 182 -3.69 -2.91 2.08
C GLU A 182 -4.61 -4.04 2.59
N GLU A 183 -5.11 -3.91 3.82
CA GLU A 183 -6.09 -4.85 4.37
C GLU A 183 -7.50 -4.43 3.95
N VAL A 184 -8.30 -5.38 3.47
CA VAL A 184 -9.76 -5.21 3.46
C VAL A 184 -10.23 -5.64 4.86
N PRO A 185 -10.71 -4.72 5.72
CA PRO A 185 -11.08 -5.08 7.08
C PRO A 185 -12.30 -6.01 7.08
N ASP A 186 -12.21 -7.12 7.81
CA ASP A 186 -13.24 -8.13 7.98
C ASP A 186 -14.08 -7.94 9.25
N ILE A 187 -13.70 -7.01 10.12
CA ILE A 187 -14.33 -6.78 11.42
C ILE A 187 -15.45 -5.73 11.29
N SER A 188 -16.62 -6.01 11.86
CA SER A 188 -17.75 -5.09 11.94
C SER A 188 -17.96 -4.56 13.37
N TYR A 189 -18.79 -3.53 13.53
CA TYR A 189 -19.17 -3.06 14.87
C TYR A 189 -19.89 -4.12 15.73
N HIS A 190 -20.54 -5.10 15.10
CA HIS A 190 -21.21 -6.18 15.81
C HIS A 190 -20.23 -7.17 16.43
N ASP A 191 -18.97 -7.18 16.00
CA ASP A 191 -17.92 -8.05 16.52
C ASP A 191 -17.21 -7.42 17.74
N ILE A 192 -17.50 -6.15 18.05
CA ILE A 192 -16.95 -5.41 19.17
C ILE A 192 -17.98 -5.40 20.32
N GLY A 193 -17.54 -5.72 21.54
CA GLY A 193 -18.37 -5.66 22.74
C GLY A 193 -17.99 -4.50 23.66
N GLY A 194 -18.96 -3.90 24.35
CA GLY A 194 -18.72 -2.98 25.46
C GLY A 194 -18.25 -1.57 25.10
N LEU A 195 -18.25 -1.21 23.80
CA LEU A 195 -17.78 0.10 23.31
C LEU A 195 -18.89 0.93 22.64
N GLY A 196 -20.16 0.71 23.03
CA GLY A 196 -21.32 1.40 22.44
C GLY A 196 -21.17 2.93 22.34
N PRO A 197 -20.87 3.64 23.44
CA PRO A 197 -20.70 5.10 23.42
C PRO A 197 -19.55 5.57 22.52
N GLN A 198 -18.42 4.85 22.52
CA GLN A 198 -17.25 5.18 21.70
C GLN A 198 -17.52 4.89 20.21
N ILE A 199 -18.29 3.84 19.91
CA ILE A 199 -18.75 3.55 18.56
C ILE A 199 -19.69 4.66 18.07
N GLU A 200 -20.61 5.16 18.89
CA GLU A 200 -21.46 6.29 18.50
C GLU A 200 -20.64 7.54 18.19
N GLN A 201 -19.69 7.89 19.06
CA GLN A 201 -18.79 9.03 18.84
C GLN A 201 -17.97 8.91 17.55
N ILE A 202 -17.46 7.71 17.23
CA ILE A 202 -16.69 7.53 15.99
C ILE A 202 -17.57 7.58 14.76
N ARG A 203 -18.82 7.08 14.84
CA ARG A 203 -19.79 7.19 13.75
C ARG A 203 -20.17 8.64 13.47
N ASP A 204 -20.42 9.41 14.51
CA ASP A 204 -20.72 10.85 14.37
C ASP A 204 -19.53 11.63 13.80
N ALA A 205 -18.32 11.27 14.20
CA ALA A 205 -17.10 11.90 13.69
C ALA A 205 -16.80 11.52 12.23
N VAL A 206 -16.92 10.24 11.89
CA VAL A 206 -16.38 9.69 10.63
C VAL A 206 -17.47 9.36 9.61
N GLU A 207 -18.57 8.74 10.01
CA GLU A 207 -19.60 8.28 9.08
C GLU A 207 -20.57 9.40 8.70
N LEU A 208 -21.01 10.19 9.69
CA LEU A 208 -21.99 11.26 9.48
C LEU A 208 -21.56 12.28 8.40
N PRO A 209 -20.30 12.75 8.34
CA PRO A 209 -19.90 13.68 7.28
C PRO A 209 -19.77 13.02 5.91
N PHE A 210 -19.53 11.71 5.84
CA PHE A 210 -19.50 10.95 4.60
C PHE A 210 -20.90 10.64 4.07
N ALA A 211 -21.85 10.36 4.97
CA ALA A 211 -23.24 10.09 4.62
C ALA A 211 -24.00 11.36 4.20
N HIS A 212 -23.72 12.50 4.84
CA HIS A 212 -24.45 13.75 4.62
C HIS A 212 -23.54 14.96 4.33
N PRO A 213 -22.70 14.92 3.27
CA PRO A 213 -21.77 16.00 2.96
C PRO A 213 -22.48 17.34 2.66
N GLU A 214 -23.71 17.29 2.13
CA GLU A 214 -24.49 18.47 1.77
C GLU A 214 -24.90 19.29 3.00
N LEU A 215 -25.29 18.61 4.09
CA LEU A 215 -25.70 19.26 5.35
C LEU A 215 -24.51 19.95 6.01
N PHE A 216 -23.33 19.34 5.97
CA PHE A 216 -22.11 19.95 6.48
C PHE A 216 -21.76 21.23 5.70
N ARG A 217 -21.91 21.22 4.36
CA ARG A 217 -21.70 22.40 3.51
C ARG A 217 -22.73 23.49 3.79
N GLU A 218 -24.02 23.13 3.95
CA GLU A 218 -25.10 24.07 4.24
C GLU A 218 -24.88 24.80 5.57
N HIS A 219 -24.45 24.06 6.61
CA HIS A 219 -24.17 24.62 7.93
C HIS A 219 -22.78 25.24 8.06
N GLY A 220 -21.96 25.23 7.00
CA GLY A 220 -20.58 25.74 7.04
C GLY A 220 -19.65 24.97 7.98
N LEU A 221 -20.00 23.72 8.31
CA LEU A 221 -19.24 22.86 9.20
C LEU A 221 -18.20 22.08 8.40
N ARG A 222 -16.94 22.14 8.82
CA ARG A 222 -15.88 21.32 8.23
C ARG A 222 -15.91 19.92 8.86
N PRO A 223 -15.88 18.84 8.07
CA PRO A 223 -15.79 17.49 8.60
C PRO A 223 -14.45 17.30 9.33
N PRO A 224 -14.42 16.59 10.46
CA PRO A 224 -13.16 16.25 11.13
C PRO A 224 -12.34 15.33 10.23
N LYS A 225 -11.03 15.57 10.16
CA LYS A 225 -10.12 14.80 9.30
C LYS A 225 -9.34 13.74 10.04
N GLY A 226 -9.24 13.89 11.36
CA GLY A 226 -8.49 12.97 12.19
C GLY A 226 -9.16 12.62 13.50
N VAL A 227 -8.98 11.36 13.89
CA VAL A 227 -9.49 10.79 15.15
C VAL A 227 -8.31 10.23 15.93
N LEU A 228 -8.23 10.57 17.22
CA LEU A 228 -7.29 9.97 18.16
C LEU A 228 -8.05 9.02 19.09
N LEU A 229 -7.65 7.76 19.07
CA LEU A 229 -8.05 6.72 20.01
C LEU A 229 -6.97 6.59 21.07
N TYR A 230 -7.31 6.81 22.33
CA TYR A 230 -6.34 6.72 23.42
C TYR A 230 -6.92 6.01 24.64
N GLY A 231 -6.04 5.44 25.45
CA GLY A 231 -6.38 4.72 26.68
C GLY A 231 -5.66 3.37 26.79
N PRO A 232 -6.03 2.53 27.76
CA PRO A 232 -5.26 1.33 28.10
C PRO A 232 -5.11 0.32 26.94
N PRO A 233 -4.01 -0.45 26.91
CA PRO A 233 -3.79 -1.48 25.90
C PRO A 233 -4.85 -2.59 26.00
N GLY A 234 -5.08 -3.31 24.90
CA GLY A 234 -6.00 -4.45 24.88
C GLY A 234 -7.49 -4.12 24.99
N CYS A 235 -7.88 -2.84 24.86
CA CYS A 235 -9.29 -2.40 24.94
C CYS A 235 -9.95 -2.16 23.57
N GLY A 236 -9.35 -2.63 22.46
CA GLY A 236 -10.03 -2.65 21.15
C GLY A 236 -9.81 -1.43 20.24
N LYS A 237 -8.79 -0.58 20.48
CA LYS A 237 -8.43 0.57 19.61
C LYS A 237 -8.19 0.16 18.14
N THR A 238 -7.45 -0.91 17.91
CA THR A 238 -7.20 -1.43 16.55
C THR A 238 -8.47 -2.04 15.94
N LEU A 239 -9.32 -2.69 16.75
CA LEU A 239 -10.58 -3.30 16.30
C LEU A 239 -11.60 -2.25 15.85
N ILE A 240 -11.78 -1.17 16.62
CA ILE A 240 -12.71 -0.10 16.28
C ILE A 240 -12.29 0.64 15.00
N ALA A 241 -10.98 0.87 14.80
CA ALA A 241 -10.47 1.47 13.57
C ALA A 241 -10.75 0.61 12.32
N LYS A 242 -10.57 -0.72 12.43
CA LYS A 242 -10.92 -1.67 11.37
C LYS A 242 -12.42 -1.68 11.07
N ALA A 243 -13.26 -1.66 12.11
CA ALA A 243 -14.72 -1.63 11.96
C ALA A 243 -15.21 -0.35 11.25
N VAL A 244 -14.62 0.81 11.57
CA VAL A 244 -14.91 2.08 10.89
C VAL A 244 -14.56 2.00 9.40
N ALA A 245 -13.37 1.48 9.08
CA ALA A 245 -12.92 1.36 7.70
C ALA A 245 -13.82 0.44 6.87
N ARG A 246 -14.33 -0.66 7.46
CA ARG A 246 -15.33 -1.54 6.85
C ARG A 246 -16.67 -0.84 6.65
N SER A 247 -17.17 -0.15 7.67
CA SER A 247 -18.45 0.57 7.60
C SER A 247 -18.45 1.65 6.52
N LEU A 248 -17.35 2.41 6.39
CA LEU A 248 -17.16 3.39 5.31
C LEU A 248 -17.15 2.74 3.92
N ALA A 249 -16.62 1.52 3.80
CA ALA A 249 -16.66 0.74 2.56
C ALA A 249 -18.10 0.39 2.18
N GLU A 250 -18.86 -0.12 3.16
CA GLU A 250 -20.26 -0.54 2.98
C GLU A 250 -21.17 0.65 2.62
N MET A 251 -20.97 1.83 3.24
CA MET A 251 -21.78 3.03 2.97
C MET A 251 -21.63 3.59 1.55
N ARG A 252 -20.46 3.41 0.93
CA ARG A 252 -20.26 3.85 -0.46
C ARG A 252 -20.93 2.95 -1.49
N GLY A 253 -21.42 1.77 -1.09
CA GLY A 253 -22.18 0.88 -1.96
C GLY A 253 -21.35 0.27 -3.08
N THR A 254 -21.59 0.68 -4.32
CA THR A 254 -20.88 0.20 -5.52
C THR A 254 -19.96 1.29 -6.09
N GLY A 255 -18.74 0.89 -6.44
CA GLY A 255 -17.79 1.73 -7.18
C GLY A 255 -18.30 2.18 -8.55
N PRO A 256 -17.63 3.16 -9.19
CA PRO A 256 -18.00 3.69 -10.51
C PRO A 256 -18.08 2.63 -11.63
N ASP A 257 -17.50 1.46 -11.39
CA ASP A 257 -17.37 0.27 -12.22
C ASP A 257 -18.38 -0.85 -11.88
N GLY A 258 -19.30 -0.61 -10.92
CA GLY A 258 -20.29 -1.60 -10.48
C GLY A 258 -19.74 -2.71 -9.58
N SER A 259 -18.46 -2.62 -9.19
CA SER A 259 -17.82 -3.48 -8.20
C SER A 259 -18.16 -3.01 -6.78
N PRO A 260 -18.14 -3.87 -5.74
CA PRO A 260 -18.33 -3.42 -4.35
C PRO A 260 -17.31 -2.33 -4.01
N ALA A 261 -17.78 -1.22 -3.41
CA ALA A 261 -16.94 -0.08 -3.10
C ALA A 261 -15.75 -0.53 -2.23
N LYS A 262 -14.55 -0.37 -2.77
CA LYS A 262 -13.31 -0.67 -2.06
C LYS A 262 -12.96 0.53 -1.17
N SER A 263 -12.88 0.30 0.13
CA SER A 263 -12.19 1.17 1.08
C SER A 263 -10.75 0.71 1.21
N PHE A 264 -9.81 1.65 1.30
CA PHE A 264 -8.42 1.34 1.53
C PHE A 264 -8.09 1.60 2.99
N PHE A 265 -7.72 0.54 3.72
CA PHE A 265 -7.17 0.65 5.07
C PHE A 265 -5.65 0.52 4.99
N LEU A 266 -4.94 1.61 5.28
CA LEU A 266 -3.49 1.61 5.37
C LEU A 266 -3.11 1.46 6.85
N ASN A 267 -2.74 0.26 7.24
CA ASN A 267 -2.28 -0.03 8.60
C ASN A 267 -0.78 0.26 8.72
N VAL A 268 -0.41 1.16 9.61
CA VAL A 268 0.98 1.54 9.87
C VAL A 268 1.23 1.44 11.36
N LYS A 269 2.16 0.57 11.77
CA LYS A 269 2.54 0.48 13.19
C LYS A 269 3.70 1.42 13.48
N GLY A 270 3.63 2.12 14.61
CA GLY A 270 4.66 3.05 15.07
C GLY A 270 6.08 2.44 15.04
N PRO A 271 6.31 1.22 15.55
CA PRO A 271 7.62 0.58 15.49
C PRO A 271 8.13 0.26 14.08
N GLU A 272 7.23 -0.01 13.11
CA GLU A 272 7.62 -0.30 11.71
C GLU A 272 8.21 0.92 11.01
N LEU A 273 7.89 2.12 11.49
CA LEU A 273 8.47 3.36 10.99
C LEU A 273 9.86 3.65 11.58
N LEU A 274 10.24 3.01 12.69
CA LEU A 274 11.50 3.24 13.40
C LEU A 274 12.63 2.37 12.83
N ASN A 275 13.17 2.75 11.68
CA ASN A 275 14.38 2.16 11.14
C ASN A 275 15.64 2.85 11.67
N LYS A 276 16.72 2.08 11.86
CA LYS A 276 18.04 2.59 12.33
C LYS A 276 18.73 3.54 11.34
N TYR A 277 18.17 3.73 10.15
CA TYR A 277 18.73 4.54 9.08
C TYR A 277 18.08 5.94 9.07
N VAL A 278 18.90 6.96 9.27
CA VAL A 278 18.49 8.37 9.29
C VAL A 278 17.81 8.73 7.96
N GLY A 279 16.62 9.36 8.00
CA GLY A 279 15.89 9.83 6.82
C GLY A 279 14.98 8.80 6.14
N GLU A 280 15.14 7.50 6.41
CA GLU A 280 14.25 6.46 5.87
C GLU A 280 12.83 6.57 6.45
N THR A 281 12.70 6.86 7.74
CA THR A 281 11.41 7.07 8.40
C THR A 281 10.61 8.23 7.77
N GLU A 282 11.27 9.34 7.46
CA GLU A 282 10.64 10.49 6.79
C GLU A 282 10.18 10.11 5.38
N ARG A 283 11.00 9.35 4.64
CA ARG A 283 10.65 8.82 3.31
C ARG A 283 9.42 7.92 3.39
N HIS A 284 9.34 7.06 4.41
CA HIS A 284 8.20 6.14 4.61
C HIS A 284 6.91 6.92 4.88
N ILE A 285 6.95 7.91 5.77
CA ILE A 285 5.79 8.78 6.04
C ILE A 285 5.31 9.46 4.75
N ARG A 286 6.21 10.07 3.97
CA ARG A 286 5.84 10.70 2.68
C ARG A 286 5.18 9.72 1.72
N LEU A 287 5.69 8.51 1.66
CA LEU A 287 5.20 7.49 0.74
C LEU A 287 3.84 6.92 1.16
N ILE A 288 3.60 6.72 2.46
CA ILE A 288 2.27 6.34 2.99
C ILE A 288 1.22 7.36 2.57
N PHE A 289 1.48 8.65 2.83
CA PHE A 289 0.55 9.72 2.45
C PHE A 289 0.46 9.92 0.94
N ALA A 290 1.53 9.69 0.17
CA ALA A 290 1.47 9.69 -1.29
C ALA A 290 0.53 8.60 -1.83
N ARG A 291 0.57 7.38 -1.27
CA ARG A 291 -0.40 6.33 -1.62
C ARG A 291 -1.81 6.68 -1.18
N ALA A 292 -1.99 7.23 0.02
CA ALA A 292 -3.30 7.67 0.47
C ALA A 292 -3.90 8.71 -0.50
N ARG A 293 -3.11 9.70 -0.92
CA ARG A 293 -3.49 10.72 -1.92
C ARG A 293 -3.86 10.11 -3.27
N GLU A 294 -3.14 9.10 -3.73
CA GLU A 294 -3.43 8.42 -5.00
C GLU A 294 -4.80 7.72 -4.96
N LYS A 295 -5.03 6.88 -3.94
CA LYS A 295 -6.30 6.15 -3.79
C LYS A 295 -7.46 7.13 -3.59
N ALA A 296 -7.19 8.23 -2.89
CA ALA A 296 -8.13 9.32 -2.75
C ALA A 296 -8.43 10.02 -4.08
N ALA A 297 -7.43 10.26 -4.94
CA ALA A 297 -7.63 10.85 -6.27
C ALA A 297 -8.42 9.93 -7.20
N ALA A 298 -8.30 8.61 -7.04
CA ALA A 298 -9.15 7.61 -7.70
C ALA A 298 -10.59 7.60 -7.16
N GLY A 299 -10.90 8.45 -6.18
CA GLY A 299 -12.23 8.62 -5.65
C GLY A 299 -12.63 7.53 -4.67
N HIS A 300 -11.69 6.85 -4.00
CA HIS A 300 -11.98 5.88 -2.93
C HIS A 300 -11.86 6.52 -1.53
N PRO A 301 -12.61 6.03 -0.52
CA PRO A 301 -12.37 6.40 0.87
C PRO A 301 -11.09 5.70 1.35
N VAL A 302 -10.22 6.46 2.03
CA VAL A 302 -8.94 5.96 2.53
C VAL A 302 -8.84 6.25 4.01
N VAL A 303 -8.62 5.21 4.80
CA VAL A 303 -8.34 5.30 6.23
C VAL A 303 -6.86 5.02 6.44
N VAL A 304 -6.13 6.02 6.92
CA VAL A 304 -4.73 5.86 7.35
C VAL A 304 -4.73 5.63 8.85
N PHE A 305 -4.44 4.41 9.27
CA PHE A 305 -4.41 4.03 10.67
C PHE A 305 -2.97 3.93 11.18
N PHE A 306 -2.64 4.75 12.17
CA PHE A 306 -1.39 4.70 12.89
C PHE A 306 -1.59 4.02 14.23
N ASP A 307 -1.07 2.80 14.39
CA ASP A 307 -1.07 2.09 15.67
C ASP A 307 0.20 2.40 16.48
N GLU A 308 0.12 2.30 17.80
CA GLU A 308 1.24 2.56 18.73
C GLU A 308 1.97 3.89 18.46
N MET A 309 1.21 4.96 18.23
CA MET A 309 1.81 6.25 17.88
C MET A 309 2.77 6.79 18.94
N GLU A 310 2.62 6.39 20.20
CA GLU A 310 3.54 6.73 21.28
C GLU A 310 5.00 6.35 20.99
N SER A 311 5.24 5.35 20.13
CA SER A 311 6.60 4.96 19.74
C SER A 311 7.27 6.04 18.88
N LEU A 312 6.50 6.80 18.11
CA LEU A 312 6.97 7.88 17.25
C LEU A 312 7.24 9.18 18.03
N PHE A 313 6.61 9.34 19.19
CA PHE A 313 6.65 10.55 20.00
C PHE A 313 7.56 10.45 21.23
N ARG A 314 8.33 9.36 21.37
CA ARG A 314 9.19 9.16 22.56
C ARG A 314 10.09 10.36 22.80
N THR A 315 9.69 11.16 23.80
CA THR A 315 10.43 12.33 24.24
C THR A 315 11.48 11.86 25.23
N ARG A 316 12.75 12.05 24.86
CA ARG A 316 13.95 12.18 25.73
C ARG A 316 13.81 11.59 27.14
N GLY A 317 14.37 10.40 27.34
CA GLY A 317 14.61 9.85 28.68
C GLY A 317 15.85 8.96 28.72
N THR A 318 16.90 9.47 29.38
CA THR A 318 18.15 8.80 29.79
C THR A 318 19.13 8.34 28.71
N GLY A 319 19.85 9.31 28.14
CA GLY A 319 21.24 9.13 27.70
C GLY A 319 21.46 8.99 26.20
N ILE A 320 22.02 10.06 25.60
CA ILE A 320 22.86 10.02 24.39
C ILE A 320 22.24 9.29 23.17
N SER A 321 21.14 9.79 22.60
CA SER A 321 20.70 9.46 21.23
C SER A 321 19.87 10.62 20.68
N SER A 322 20.49 11.42 19.80
CA SER A 322 20.32 11.50 18.33
C SER A 322 19.20 12.44 17.89
N ASP A 323 19.58 13.59 17.33
CA ASP A 323 18.72 14.64 16.75
C ASP A 323 17.72 14.15 15.67
N VAL A 324 17.86 12.89 15.25
CA VAL A 324 17.08 12.18 14.21
C VAL A 324 15.63 11.92 14.60
N GLU A 325 15.33 11.67 15.88
CA GLU A 325 13.94 11.41 16.32
C GLU A 325 13.09 12.70 16.33
N THR A 326 13.74 13.86 16.38
CA THR A 326 13.08 15.18 16.48
C THR A 326 12.47 15.64 15.15
N THR A 327 12.89 15.09 14.01
CA THR A 327 12.40 15.51 12.68
C THR A 327 11.17 14.76 12.19
N ILE A 328 10.88 13.59 12.79
CA ILE A 328 9.77 12.72 12.39
C ILE A 328 8.41 13.39 12.67
N VAL A 329 8.24 13.98 13.85
CA VAL A 329 6.97 14.60 14.26
C VAL A 329 6.59 15.77 13.34
N PRO A 330 7.46 16.77 13.07
CA PRO A 330 7.16 17.81 12.08
C PRO A 330 6.79 17.27 10.69
N GLN A 331 7.46 16.21 10.23
CA GLN A 331 7.18 15.60 8.93
C GLN A 331 5.79 14.94 8.89
N LEU A 332 5.41 14.19 9.94
CA LEU A 332 4.07 13.61 10.07
C LEU A 332 2.99 14.71 10.09
N LEU A 333 3.20 15.76 10.87
CA LEU A 333 2.27 16.90 10.94
C LEU A 333 2.13 17.59 9.58
N SER A 334 3.25 17.79 8.87
CA SER A 334 3.25 18.37 7.52
C SER A 334 2.48 17.52 6.52
N GLU A 335 2.53 16.19 6.61
CA GLU A 335 1.75 15.32 5.72
C GLU A 335 0.25 15.30 6.10
N ILE A 336 -0.10 15.34 7.38
CA ILE A 336 -1.50 15.47 7.85
C ILE A 336 -2.10 16.79 7.32
N ASP A 337 -1.39 17.90 7.51
CA ASP A 337 -1.80 19.22 7.00
C ASP A 337 -1.91 19.20 5.45
N GLY A 338 -1.07 18.40 4.78
CA GLY A 338 -1.08 18.21 3.32
C GLY A 338 -2.29 17.43 2.79
N VAL A 339 -2.90 16.54 3.60
CA VAL A 339 -4.13 15.81 3.24
C VAL A 339 -5.41 16.49 3.73
N GLU A 340 -5.32 17.58 4.51
CA GLU A 340 -6.48 18.34 5.00
C GLU A 340 -7.44 18.76 3.86
N ARG A 341 -6.90 19.02 2.66
CA ARG A 341 -7.67 19.41 1.46
C ARG A 341 -8.45 18.27 0.81
N LEU A 342 -8.21 17.02 1.19
CA LEU A 342 -8.86 15.85 0.61
C LEU A 342 -10.05 15.43 1.47
N ASP A 343 -11.23 15.35 0.85
CA ASP A 343 -12.48 15.02 1.55
C ASP A 343 -12.68 13.53 1.85
N ASN A 344 -11.83 12.69 1.28
CA ASN A 344 -11.96 11.24 1.33
C ASN A 344 -10.77 10.53 1.99
N VAL A 345 -9.90 11.28 2.69
CA VAL A 345 -8.82 10.73 3.52
C VAL A 345 -9.13 11.02 4.98
N ILE A 346 -9.06 9.99 5.81
CA ILE A 346 -9.22 10.09 7.27
C ILE A 346 -7.98 9.52 7.93
N VAL A 347 -7.44 10.23 8.92
CA VAL A 347 -6.30 9.77 9.71
C VAL A 347 -6.78 9.32 11.08
N ILE A 348 -6.60 8.05 11.42
CA ILE A 348 -6.92 7.52 12.74
C ILE A 348 -5.61 7.19 13.45
N GLY A 349 -5.39 7.80 14.60
CA GLY A 349 -4.27 7.50 15.46
C GLY A 349 -4.69 6.68 16.67
N ALA A 350 -3.94 5.66 17.03
CA ALA A 350 -4.09 4.93 18.29
C ALA A 350 -2.85 5.09 19.16
N SER A 351 -3.06 5.40 20.44
CA SER A 351 -2.00 5.43 21.45
C SER A 351 -2.43 4.70 22.70
N ASN A 352 -1.50 3.96 23.33
CA ASN A 352 -1.72 3.40 24.66
C ASN A 352 -1.35 4.37 25.78
N ARG A 353 -0.69 5.49 25.44
CA ARG A 353 -0.08 6.42 26.39
C ARG A 353 -0.47 7.84 26.03
N GLU A 354 -1.42 8.41 26.76
CA GLU A 354 -1.84 9.80 26.51
C GLU A 354 -0.76 10.80 26.92
N ASP A 355 0.05 10.46 27.93
CA ASP A 355 1.14 11.27 28.47
C ASP A 355 2.28 11.54 27.45
N MET A 356 2.44 10.63 26.48
CA MET A 356 3.50 10.69 25.47
C MET A 356 3.09 11.37 24.17
N ILE A 357 1.83 11.82 24.04
CA ILE A 357 1.33 12.39 22.79
C ILE A 357 1.75 13.86 22.68
N ASP A 358 2.39 14.22 21.56
CA ASP A 358 2.75 15.62 21.30
C ASP A 358 1.48 16.49 21.16
N PRO A 359 1.29 17.54 21.99
CA PRO A 359 0.14 18.44 21.88
C PRO A 359 -0.03 19.11 20.51
N ALA A 360 1.01 19.17 19.69
CA ALA A 360 0.95 19.68 18.33
C ALA A 360 0.04 18.84 17.43
N ILE A 361 -0.07 17.52 17.63
CA ILE A 361 -0.96 16.67 16.83
C ILE A 361 -2.44 16.87 17.16
N LEU A 362 -2.73 17.35 18.37
CA LEU A 362 -4.07 17.58 18.91
C LEU A 362 -4.67 18.94 18.51
N ARG A 363 -3.96 19.71 17.67
CA ARG A 363 -4.42 21.04 17.24
C ARG A 363 -5.52 20.91 16.17
N PRO A 364 -6.45 21.88 16.10
CA PRO A 364 -7.48 21.90 15.08
C PRO A 364 -6.92 21.76 13.65
N GLY A 365 -7.56 20.94 12.82
CA GLY A 365 -7.15 20.59 11.46
C GLY A 365 -6.33 19.30 11.36
N ARG A 366 -6.04 18.63 12.49
CA ARG A 366 -5.24 17.40 12.57
C ARG A 366 -6.05 16.28 13.21
N LEU A 367 -5.74 15.88 14.45
CA LEU A 367 -6.55 14.94 15.24
C LEU A 367 -7.56 15.73 16.08
N ASP A 368 -8.64 16.15 15.43
CA ASP A 368 -9.67 17.00 16.02
C ASP A 368 -10.53 16.26 17.04
N VAL A 369 -10.86 15.00 16.74
CA VAL A 369 -11.73 14.17 17.57
C VAL A 369 -10.87 13.28 18.46
N LYS A 370 -11.16 13.28 19.76
CA LYS A 370 -10.43 12.49 20.75
C LYS A 370 -11.43 11.57 21.43
N ILE A 371 -11.24 10.27 21.27
CA ILE A 371 -12.12 9.24 21.82
C ILE A 371 -11.30 8.44 22.83
N LYS A 372 -11.70 8.56 24.10
CA LYS A 372 -11.11 7.79 25.19
C LYS A 372 -11.72 6.38 25.19
N ILE A 373 -10.87 5.38 25.05
CA ILE A 373 -11.22 3.97 25.21
C ILE A 373 -10.84 3.58 26.63
N GLU A 374 -11.84 3.37 27.47
CA GLU A 374 -11.65 2.98 28.87
C GLU A 374 -11.66 1.46 29.04
N ARG A 375 -11.23 0.99 30.20
CA ARG A 375 -11.34 -0.42 30.58
C ARG A 375 -12.82 -0.81 30.70
N PRO A 376 -13.20 -2.04 30.31
CA PRO A 376 -14.59 -2.47 30.34
C PRO A 376 -15.12 -2.55 31.79
N ASP A 377 -16.35 -2.08 31.99
CA ASP A 377 -17.10 -2.38 33.21
C ASP A 377 -17.71 -3.80 33.15
N ALA A 378 -18.46 -4.20 34.17
CA ALA A 378 -19.06 -5.53 34.23
C ALA A 378 -20.08 -5.79 33.08
N GLU A 379 -20.78 -4.75 32.62
CA GLU A 379 -21.74 -4.87 31.52
C GLU A 379 -21.02 -5.01 30.18
N ALA A 380 -20.02 -4.17 29.93
CA ALA A 380 -19.11 -4.26 28.80
C ALA A 380 -18.39 -5.62 28.76
N ALA A 381 -17.92 -6.12 29.91
CA ALA A 381 -17.29 -7.43 30.01
C ALA A 381 -18.25 -8.55 29.61
N ARG A 382 -19.52 -8.50 30.04
CA ARG A 382 -20.54 -9.47 29.62
C ARG A 382 -20.69 -9.48 28.09
N GLU A 383 -20.75 -8.31 27.46
CA GLU A 383 -20.81 -8.21 26.00
C GLU A 383 -19.57 -8.79 25.32
N ILE A 384 -18.37 -8.49 25.84
CA ILE A 384 -17.09 -8.98 25.30
C ILE A 384 -17.02 -10.52 25.43
N PHE A 385 -17.36 -11.08 26.60
CA PHE A 385 -17.44 -12.52 26.80
C PHE A 385 -18.40 -13.17 25.79
N GLY A 386 -19.55 -12.55 25.51
CA GLY A 386 -20.51 -13.02 24.53
C GLY A 386 -19.98 -13.08 23.09
N LYS A 387 -18.92 -12.34 22.75
CA LYS A 387 -18.24 -12.45 21.44
C LYS A 387 -17.35 -13.68 21.34
N TYR A 388 -16.77 -14.13 22.45
CA TYR A 388 -15.80 -15.23 22.48
C TYR A 388 -16.38 -16.57 22.94
N LEU A 389 -17.42 -16.53 23.78
CA LEU A 389 -18.16 -17.68 24.28
C LEU A 389 -19.52 -17.73 23.57
N THR A 390 -19.57 -18.44 22.46
CA THR A 390 -20.75 -18.51 21.61
C THR A 390 -21.51 -19.85 21.78
N PRO A 391 -22.84 -19.89 21.53
CA PRO A 391 -23.65 -21.11 21.74
C PRO A 391 -23.31 -22.29 20.83
N ASP A 392 -22.54 -22.08 19.77
CA ASP A 392 -22.03 -23.11 18.86
C ASP A 392 -20.79 -23.84 19.41
N LEU A 393 -20.17 -23.31 20.47
CA LEU A 393 -19.10 -24.02 21.16
C LEU A 393 -19.62 -25.31 21.80
N PRO A 394 -18.82 -26.38 21.85
CA PRO A 394 -19.19 -27.58 22.57
C PRO A 394 -19.33 -27.27 24.08
N LEU A 395 -20.55 -27.24 24.60
CA LEU A 395 -20.84 -27.09 26.03
C LEU A 395 -20.92 -28.47 26.69
N HIS A 396 -20.49 -28.55 27.95
CA HIS A 396 -20.55 -29.79 28.70
C HIS A 396 -22.01 -30.19 29.01
N ALA A 397 -22.29 -31.50 29.04
CA ALA A 397 -23.64 -32.02 29.20
C ALA A 397 -24.28 -31.64 30.55
N ASP A 398 -23.49 -31.60 31.62
CA ASP A 398 -23.96 -31.25 32.97
C ASP A 398 -24.43 -29.79 33.04
N ASP A 399 -23.63 -28.84 32.56
CA ASP A 399 -23.98 -27.42 32.48
C ASP A 399 -25.18 -27.18 31.55
N LEU A 400 -25.28 -27.94 30.44
CA LEU A 400 -26.48 -27.91 29.60
C LEU A 400 -27.72 -28.42 30.34
N ALA A 401 -27.60 -29.50 31.11
CA ALA A 401 -28.71 -30.09 31.84
C ALA A 401 -29.26 -29.15 32.92
N GLU A 402 -28.40 -28.39 33.60
CA GLU A 402 -28.80 -27.39 34.59
C GLU A 402 -29.70 -26.28 34.00
N HIS A 403 -29.52 -25.97 32.72
CA HIS A 403 -30.28 -24.94 32.00
C HIS A 403 -31.32 -25.52 31.02
N GLY A 404 -31.80 -26.75 31.27
CA GLY A 404 -32.87 -27.36 30.48
C GLY A 404 -32.47 -27.72 29.04
N GLY A 405 -31.17 -27.84 28.76
CA GLY A 405 -30.62 -28.18 27.46
C GLY A 405 -30.56 -27.03 26.45
N ASP A 406 -30.80 -25.78 26.88
CA ASP A 406 -30.68 -24.60 26.01
C ASP A 406 -29.25 -24.04 26.01
N PRO A 407 -28.50 -24.15 24.89
CA PRO A 407 -27.13 -23.64 24.82
C PRO A 407 -27.01 -22.14 25.05
N ARG A 408 -28.03 -21.34 24.68
CA ARG A 408 -28.00 -19.89 24.88
C ARG A 408 -28.10 -19.55 26.36
N ALA A 409 -29.07 -20.12 27.06
CA ALA A 409 -29.22 -19.95 28.50
C ALA A 409 -27.98 -20.42 29.27
N THR A 410 -27.38 -21.55 28.89
CA THR A 410 -26.13 -22.03 29.49
C THR A 410 -24.98 -21.03 29.32
N VAL A 411 -24.76 -20.52 28.10
CA VAL A 411 -23.71 -19.53 27.83
C VAL A 411 -23.95 -18.25 28.64
N GLU A 412 -25.16 -17.69 28.64
CA GLU A 412 -25.47 -16.48 29.43
C GLU A 412 -25.22 -16.67 30.93
N ALA A 413 -25.55 -17.84 31.47
CA ALA A 413 -25.27 -18.18 32.86
C ALA A 413 -23.77 -18.33 33.14
N MET A 414 -23.02 -18.99 32.24
CA MET A 414 -21.56 -19.10 32.32
C MET A 414 -20.88 -17.73 32.29
N ILE A 415 -21.30 -16.85 31.38
CA ILE A 415 -20.79 -15.47 31.28
C ILE A 415 -21.09 -14.71 32.56
N THR A 416 -22.33 -14.77 33.04
CA THR A 416 -22.71 -14.06 34.28
C THR A 416 -21.84 -14.50 35.46
N ARG A 417 -21.62 -15.81 35.64
CA ARG A 417 -20.76 -16.33 36.71
C ARG A 417 -19.29 -15.94 36.53
N ALA A 418 -18.77 -15.91 35.30
CA ALA A 418 -17.40 -15.49 35.02
C ALA A 418 -17.20 -14.00 35.31
N VAL A 419 -18.14 -13.14 34.89
CA VAL A 419 -18.12 -11.70 35.16
C VAL A 419 -18.25 -11.42 36.66
N GLU A 420 -19.18 -12.07 37.36
CA GLU A 420 -19.31 -11.95 38.82
C GLU A 420 -18.00 -12.34 39.52
N ARG A 421 -17.36 -13.43 39.13
CA ARG A 421 -16.07 -13.85 39.70
C ARG A 421 -14.96 -12.84 39.42
N MET A 422 -14.93 -12.27 38.22
CA MET A 422 -13.89 -11.33 37.77
C MET A 422 -14.02 -9.94 38.42
N TYR A 423 -15.25 -9.48 38.66
CA TYR A 423 -15.53 -8.15 39.21
C TYR A 423 -15.81 -8.14 40.72
N ALA A 424 -15.77 -9.30 41.39
CA ALA A 424 -15.95 -9.39 42.84
C ALA A 424 -14.79 -8.78 43.64
N GLU A 425 -15.12 -8.06 44.71
CA GLU A 425 -14.18 -7.54 45.71
C GLU A 425 -13.93 -8.61 46.79
N THR A 426 -13.07 -9.55 46.49
CA THR A 426 -12.66 -10.64 47.41
C THR A 426 -11.16 -10.60 47.63
N GLU A 427 -10.68 -11.14 48.75
CA GLU A 427 -9.23 -11.27 49.03
C GLU A 427 -8.48 -11.97 47.87
N GLU A 428 -9.10 -12.95 47.21
CA GLU A 428 -8.51 -13.64 46.04
C GLU A 428 -8.39 -12.77 44.77
N ASN A 429 -9.02 -11.59 44.76
CA ASN A 429 -9.05 -10.66 43.63
C ASN A 429 -8.31 -9.34 43.93
N GLU A 430 -7.71 -9.21 45.12
CA GLU A 430 -6.82 -8.11 45.43
C GLU A 430 -5.61 -8.17 44.50
N PHE A 431 -5.26 -7.04 43.89
CA PHE A 431 -4.20 -7.00 42.89
C PHE A 431 -3.05 -6.10 43.35
N LEU A 432 -3.35 -4.88 43.79
CA LEU A 432 -2.33 -3.91 44.19
C LEU A 432 -2.77 -3.17 45.47
N GLU A 433 -1.85 -3.01 46.41
CA GLU A 433 -2.01 -2.08 47.52
C GLU A 433 -1.25 -0.79 47.19
N VAL A 434 -1.98 0.30 47.00
CA VAL A 434 -1.43 1.64 46.77
C VAL A 434 -1.30 2.35 48.11
N THR A 435 -0.09 2.78 48.45
CA THR A 435 0.16 3.64 49.62
C THR A 435 0.40 5.07 49.16
N TYR A 436 -0.50 5.99 49.52
CA TYR A 436 -0.40 7.39 49.19
C TYR A 436 0.64 8.12 50.07
N ALA A 437 1.11 9.28 49.62
CA ALA A 437 2.04 10.10 50.38
C ALA A 437 1.46 10.59 51.73
N SER A 438 0.13 10.62 51.87
CA SER A 438 -0.58 10.89 53.13
C SER A 438 -0.43 9.75 54.16
N GLY A 439 -0.01 8.56 53.73
CA GLY A 439 0.00 7.34 54.53
C GLY A 439 -1.29 6.51 54.40
N ASP A 440 -2.29 7.01 53.67
CA ASP A 440 -3.50 6.24 53.36
C ASP A 440 -3.17 5.07 52.43
N LYS A 441 -3.89 3.95 52.62
CA LYS A 441 -3.73 2.75 51.83
C LYS A 441 -5.05 2.41 51.14
N GLU A 442 -4.97 2.08 49.86
CA GLU A 442 -6.10 1.62 49.06
C GLU A 442 -5.74 0.31 48.37
N VAL A 443 -6.66 -0.64 48.41
CA VAL A 443 -6.51 -1.93 47.73
C VAL A 443 -7.29 -1.86 46.42
N LEU A 444 -6.57 -2.00 45.31
CA LEU A 444 -7.14 -2.11 43.97
C LEU A 444 -7.34 -3.57 43.64
N TYR A 445 -8.45 -3.84 42.93
CA TYR A 445 -8.85 -5.19 42.57
C TYR A 445 -8.65 -5.43 41.07
N PHE A 446 -8.68 -6.69 40.65
CA PHE A 446 -8.58 -7.05 39.22
C PHE A 446 -9.62 -6.37 38.32
N LYS A 447 -10.80 -6.05 38.85
CA LYS A 447 -11.85 -5.35 38.12
C LYS A 447 -11.35 -4.02 37.52
N ASP A 448 -10.44 -3.35 38.22
CA ASP A 448 -9.91 -2.03 37.86
C ASP A 448 -8.88 -2.11 36.72
N PHE A 449 -8.31 -3.31 36.48
CA PHE A 449 -7.31 -3.59 35.44
C PHE A 449 -7.82 -4.51 34.33
N SER A 450 -9.14 -4.71 34.26
CA SER A 450 -9.79 -5.49 33.21
C SER A 450 -9.47 -4.94 31.81
N SER A 451 -9.43 -5.83 30.81
CA SER A 451 -9.26 -5.47 29.40
C SER A 451 -9.90 -6.52 28.50
N GLY A 452 -10.23 -6.14 27.26
CA GLY A 452 -10.80 -7.06 26.28
C GLY A 452 -9.84 -8.20 25.92
N ALA A 453 -8.54 -7.92 25.84
CA ALA A 453 -7.50 -8.93 25.61
C ALA A 453 -7.41 -9.94 26.76
N MET A 454 -7.54 -9.49 28.02
CA MET A 454 -7.59 -10.38 29.18
C MET A 454 -8.81 -11.30 29.14
N ILE A 455 -9.99 -10.75 28.81
CA ILE A 455 -11.23 -11.55 28.67
C ILE A 455 -11.06 -12.62 27.57
N GLN A 456 -10.46 -12.25 26.43
CA GLN A 456 -10.14 -13.21 25.37
C GLN A 456 -9.21 -14.32 25.88
N ASN A 457 -8.12 -13.98 26.57
CA ASN A 457 -7.19 -14.95 27.13
C ASN A 457 -7.85 -15.91 28.12
N ILE A 458 -8.75 -15.41 28.98
CA ILE A 458 -9.52 -16.24 29.92
C ILE A 458 -10.35 -17.28 29.16
N VAL A 459 -11.06 -16.87 28.10
CA VAL A 459 -11.87 -17.79 27.29
C VAL A 459 -10.99 -18.80 26.55
N ASP A 460 -9.87 -18.38 25.97
CA ASP A 460 -8.94 -19.27 25.27
C ASP A 460 -8.28 -20.28 26.21
N ARG A 461 -7.94 -19.86 27.43
CA ARG A 461 -7.45 -20.73 28.49
C ARG A 461 -8.50 -21.74 28.94
N ALA A 462 -9.75 -21.30 29.14
CA ALA A 462 -10.85 -22.20 29.47
C ALA A 462 -11.09 -23.25 28.37
N LYS A 463 -11.08 -22.84 27.10
CA LYS A 463 -11.14 -23.75 25.94
C LYS A 463 -9.99 -24.76 25.95
N LYS A 464 -8.76 -24.30 26.20
CA LYS A 464 -7.58 -25.17 26.30
C LYS A 464 -7.70 -26.19 27.43
N THR A 465 -8.22 -25.79 28.58
CA THR A 465 -8.47 -26.69 29.72
C THR A 465 -9.54 -27.72 29.39
N ALA A 466 -10.65 -27.32 28.75
CA ALA A 466 -11.68 -28.25 28.28
C ALA A 466 -11.12 -29.30 27.29
N ILE A 467 -10.22 -28.89 26.38
CA ILE A 467 -9.55 -29.81 25.45
C ILE A 467 -8.66 -30.80 26.21
N LYS A 468 -7.90 -30.35 27.20
CA LYS A 468 -7.07 -31.24 28.03
C LYS A 468 -7.91 -32.26 28.78
N GLU A 469 -9.05 -31.84 29.32
CA GLU A 469 -9.98 -32.75 30.00
C GLU A 469 -10.58 -33.77 29.04
N LEU A 470 -11.02 -33.36 27.85
CA LEU A 470 -11.50 -34.27 26.81
C LEU A 470 -10.48 -35.37 26.48
N LEU A 471 -9.19 -35.00 26.38
CA LEU A 471 -8.12 -35.96 26.12
C LEU A 471 -7.84 -36.91 27.30
N ALA A 472 -8.10 -36.47 28.54
CA ALA A 472 -7.81 -37.24 29.75
C ALA A 472 -8.98 -38.14 30.19
N THR A 473 -10.21 -37.63 30.15
CA THR A 473 -11.41 -38.28 30.69
C THR A 473 -12.40 -38.74 29.61
N GLY A 474 -12.25 -38.25 28.38
CA GLY A 474 -13.20 -38.46 27.29
C GLY A 474 -14.45 -37.58 27.36
N GLN A 475 -14.58 -36.72 28.38
CA GLN A 475 -15.72 -35.81 28.52
C GLN A 475 -15.57 -34.59 27.62
N LYS A 476 -16.58 -34.33 26.78
CA LYS A 476 -16.56 -33.24 25.82
C LYS A 476 -17.34 -32.04 26.33
N GLY A 477 -16.73 -30.86 26.19
CA GLY A 477 -17.40 -29.58 26.30
C GLY A 477 -16.78 -28.69 27.37
N ILE A 478 -16.91 -27.38 27.17
CA ILE A 478 -16.50 -26.37 28.15
C ILE A 478 -17.50 -26.33 29.31
N ARG A 479 -16.97 -26.27 30.53
CA ARG A 479 -17.71 -26.15 31.79
C ARG A 479 -17.54 -24.75 32.39
N VAL A 480 -18.47 -24.34 33.24
CA VAL A 480 -18.30 -23.09 34.02
C VAL A 480 -17.05 -23.12 34.90
N GLU A 481 -16.69 -24.28 35.43
CA GLU A 481 -15.49 -24.47 36.26
C GLU A 481 -14.19 -24.16 35.49
N HIS A 482 -14.15 -24.44 34.18
CA HIS A 482 -13.00 -24.09 33.34
C HIS A 482 -12.82 -22.58 33.21
N LEU A 483 -13.92 -21.83 33.08
CA LEU A 483 -13.90 -20.37 33.03
C LEU A 483 -13.46 -19.77 34.37
N LEU A 484 -14.05 -20.25 35.48
CA LEU A 484 -13.70 -19.77 36.82
C LEU A 484 -12.23 -20.06 37.16
N GLY A 485 -11.74 -21.26 36.82
CA GLY A 485 -10.33 -21.60 36.97
C GLY A 485 -9.43 -20.75 36.08
N ALA A 486 -9.85 -20.47 34.84
CA ALA A 486 -9.11 -19.63 33.92
C ALA A 486 -8.99 -18.18 34.41
N CYS A 487 -10.02 -17.61 35.05
CA CYS A 487 -9.92 -16.28 35.69
C CYS A 487 -8.78 -16.25 36.72
N VAL A 488 -8.73 -17.24 37.62
CA VAL A 488 -7.71 -17.30 38.67
C VAL A 488 -6.30 -17.49 38.09
N GLU A 489 -6.15 -18.34 37.09
CA GLU A 489 -4.87 -18.53 36.42
C GLU A 489 -4.38 -17.27 35.69
N GLU A 490 -5.28 -16.58 34.99
CA GLU A 490 -4.95 -15.33 34.29
C GLU A 490 -4.56 -14.23 35.29
N PHE A 491 -5.21 -14.18 36.45
CA PHE A 491 -4.88 -13.24 37.51
C PHE A 491 -3.47 -13.47 38.05
N LYS A 492 -3.13 -14.72 38.39
CA LYS A 492 -1.79 -15.08 38.89
C LYS A 492 -0.69 -14.75 37.89
N GLU A 493 -0.92 -15.01 36.61
CA GLU A 493 0.08 -14.73 35.57
C GLU A 493 0.36 -13.23 35.40
N ASN A 494 -0.67 -12.39 35.57
CA ASN A 494 -0.52 -10.94 35.52
C ASN A 494 0.02 -10.32 36.82
N GLU A 495 -0.11 -11.02 37.96
CA GLU A 495 0.52 -10.63 39.22
C GLU A 495 2.05 -10.81 39.16
N ASP A 496 2.52 -11.92 38.57
CA ASP A 496 3.95 -12.21 38.42
C ASP A 496 4.65 -11.31 37.38
N LEU A 497 3.92 -10.87 36.35
CA LEU A 497 4.41 -10.03 35.24
C LEU A 497 3.41 -8.89 34.95
N PRO A 498 3.47 -7.76 35.69
CA PRO A 498 2.53 -6.66 35.53
C PRO A 498 2.80 -5.85 34.26
N ASN A 499 2.50 -6.44 33.10
CA ASN A 499 2.44 -5.75 31.82
C ASN A 499 1.07 -5.05 31.62
N THR A 500 0.13 -5.26 32.55
CA THR A 500 -1.26 -4.77 32.51
C THR A 500 -1.43 -3.39 33.12
N THR A 501 -0.43 -2.90 33.88
CA THR A 501 -0.46 -1.57 34.49
C THR A 501 0.12 -0.52 33.54
N ASN A 502 -0.64 0.55 33.33
CA ASN A 502 -0.28 1.68 32.48
C ASN A 502 -0.12 2.95 33.35
N PRO A 503 0.80 3.87 33.04
CA PRO A 503 0.81 5.22 33.61
C PRO A 503 -0.57 5.88 33.82
N ASP A 504 -1.50 5.72 32.88
CA ASP A 504 -2.87 6.24 33.00
C ASP A 504 -3.63 5.67 34.21
N ASP A 505 -3.34 4.42 34.60
CA ASP A 505 -3.95 3.79 35.78
C ASP A 505 -3.45 4.42 37.09
N TRP A 506 -2.23 4.98 37.10
CA TRP A 506 -1.64 5.67 38.26
C TRP A 506 -2.03 7.15 38.33
N ALA A 507 -2.41 7.75 37.20
CA ALA A 507 -2.85 9.14 37.11
C ALA A 507 -4.32 9.33 37.50
N ARG A 508 -5.12 8.27 37.37
CA ARG A 508 -6.51 8.20 37.84
C ARG A 508 -6.55 8.02 39.36
#